data_AF-A0ABD5DXQ3-F1
#
_entry.id   AF-A0ABD5DXQ3-F1
#
_cell.length_a   1.000
_cell.length_b   1.000
_cell.length_c   1.000
_cell.angle_alpha   90.00
_cell.angle_beta   90.00
_cell.angle_gamma   90.00
#
_symmetry.space_group_name_H-M   'P 1'
#
loop_
_entity.id
_entity.type
_entity.pdbx_description
1 polymer ?
#
loop_
_entity_poly.entity_id
_entity_poly.type
_entity_poly.pdbx_seq_one_letter_code
_entity_poly.pdbx_strand_id
1 'polypeptide(L)'
;AQMLFLEAENPEKDIYLYINSPGGVITAGMSIYDTMQFIKPDVSTICMGQAASMGAFLLTAGAKGKRFCLPNSRVMIHQPLGGYQGQATDIE
;
A
#
# COMPACT_ATOMS: atom_id res chain seq x y z
N ALA A 1 6.38 11.20 2.40
CA ALA A 1 6.31 12.57 2.95
C ALA A 1 4.90 13.16 2.98
N GLN A 2 4.05 12.96 1.96
CA GLN A 2 2.73 13.59 1.91
C GLN A 2 1.78 13.21 3.07
N MET A 3 1.76 11.96 3.51
CA MET A 3 0.87 11.52 4.60
C MET A 3 1.19 12.22 5.94
N LEU A 4 2.47 12.33 6.30
CA LEU A 4 2.89 13.06 7.51
C LEU A 4 2.59 14.55 7.42
N PHE A 5 2.72 15.14 6.22
CA PHE A 5 2.32 16.53 5.99
C PHE A 5 0.82 16.72 6.19
N LEU A 6 -0.02 15.83 5.64
CA LEU A 6 -1.47 15.90 5.79
C LEU A 6 -1.91 15.68 7.24
N GLU A 7 -1.25 14.79 7.97
CA GLU A 7 -1.46 14.63 9.41
C GLU A 7 -1.14 15.92 10.18
N ALA A 8 -0.03 16.59 9.85
CA ALA A 8 0.36 17.84 10.50
C ALA A 8 -0.62 18.99 10.20
N GLU A 9 -1.15 19.06 8.97
CA GLU A 9 -2.15 20.07 8.57
C GLU A 9 -3.50 19.88 9.26
N ASN A 10 -4.00 18.63 9.31
CA ASN A 10 -5.24 18.32 10.02
C ASN A 10 -5.31 16.82 10.39
N PRO A 11 -5.04 16.45 11.66
CA PRO A 11 -5.00 15.06 12.09
C PRO A 11 -6.37 14.36 12.15
N GLU A 12 -7.47 15.11 12.08
CA GLU A 12 -8.84 14.57 12.17
C GLU A 12 -9.48 14.33 10.79
N LYS A 13 -8.85 14.82 9.72
CA LYS A 13 -9.41 14.76 8.36
C LYS A 13 -8.89 13.53 7.62
N ASP A 14 -9.82 12.70 7.15
CA ASP A 14 -9.51 11.55 6.29
C ASP A 14 -8.55 11.89 5.13
N ILE A 15 -7.58 10.99 4.91
CA ILE A 15 -6.66 11.03 3.77
C ILE A 15 -7.17 10.09 2.69
N TYR A 16 -7.19 10.54 1.43
CA TYR A 16 -7.62 9.75 0.29
C TYR A 16 -6.41 9.30 -0.53
N LEU A 17 -6.17 7.98 -0.55
CA LEU A 17 -5.10 7.34 -1.31
C LEU A 17 -5.68 6.66 -2.56
N TYR A 18 -5.44 7.27 -3.72
CA TYR A 18 -5.81 6.69 -5.02
C TYR A 18 -4.71 5.76 -5.52
N ILE A 19 -5.07 4.51 -5.87
CA ILE A 19 -4.14 3.45 -6.20
C ILE A 19 -4.38 2.96 -7.63
N ASN A 20 -3.38 3.13 -8.49
CA ASN A 20 -3.27 2.50 -9.80
C ASN A 20 -1.84 1.95 -9.94
N SER A 21 -1.58 0.75 -9.40
CA SER A 21 -0.22 0.21 -9.28
C SER A 21 -0.16 -1.27 -9.66
N PRO A 22 0.84 -1.69 -10.45
CA PRO A 22 1.12 -3.10 -10.72
C PRO A 22 1.86 -3.80 -9.56
N GLY A 23 2.25 -3.08 -8.51
CA GLY A 23 3.10 -3.60 -7.43
C GLY A 23 4.45 -2.88 -7.35
N GLY A 24 5.40 -3.46 -6.61
CA GLY A 24 6.73 -2.90 -6.46
C GLY A 24 7.55 -3.60 -5.38
N VAL A 25 8.62 -2.94 -4.93
CA VAL A 25 9.52 -3.43 -3.88
C VAL A 25 8.76 -3.59 -2.56
N ILE A 26 8.91 -4.75 -1.93
CA ILE A 26 8.17 -5.13 -0.70
C ILE A 26 8.45 -4.14 0.43
N THR A 27 9.72 -3.84 0.71
CA THR A 27 10.10 -2.93 1.80
C THR A 27 9.61 -1.50 1.57
N ALA A 28 9.56 -1.02 0.33
CA ALA A 28 8.96 0.26 -0.01
C ALA A 28 7.45 0.26 0.26
N GLY A 29 6.75 -0.81 -0.11
CA GLY A 29 5.33 -0.98 0.20
C GLY A 29 5.06 -1.10 1.71
N MET A 30 5.92 -1.80 2.46
CA MET A 30 5.83 -1.89 3.92
C MET A 30 6.04 -0.52 4.58
N SER A 31 6.96 0.30 4.08
CA SER A 31 7.14 1.67 4.58
C SER A 31 5.88 2.53 4.41
N ILE A 32 5.18 2.40 3.28
CA ILE A 32 3.91 3.09 3.06
C ILE A 32 2.83 2.54 4.00
N TYR A 33 2.75 1.21 4.13
CA TYR A 33 1.82 0.54 5.03
C TYR A 33 1.98 1.01 6.47
N ASP A 34 3.20 0.95 7.01
CA ASP A 34 3.48 1.36 8.38
C ASP A 34 3.16 2.84 8.58
N THR A 35 3.44 3.70 7.59
CA THR A 35 3.03 5.12 7.64
C THR A 35 1.51 5.26 7.70
N MET A 36 0.75 4.49 6.90
CA MET A 36 -0.71 4.52 6.94
C MET A 36 -1.28 4.07 8.29
N GLN A 37 -0.63 3.13 8.98
CA GLN A 37 -1.07 2.66 10.29
C GLN A 37 -0.58 3.55 11.45
N PHE A 38 0.50 4.30 11.24
CA PHE A 38 1.13 5.13 12.27
C PHE A 38 0.43 6.47 12.46
N ILE A 39 0.01 7.10 11.36
CA ILE A 39 -0.61 8.43 11.40
C ILE A 39 -2.01 8.37 12.01
N LYS A 40 -2.45 9.48 12.62
CA LYS A 40 -3.78 9.59 13.23
C LYS A 40 -4.96 9.56 12.23
N PRO A 41 -4.90 10.23 11.06
CA PRO A 41 -6.03 10.26 10.14
C PRO A 41 -6.35 8.89 9.57
N ASP A 42 -7.64 8.59 9.43
CA ASP A 42 -8.07 7.43 8.66
C ASP A 42 -7.63 7.57 7.18
N VAL A 43 -7.00 6.53 6.64
CA VAL A 43 -6.63 6.47 5.23
C VAL A 43 -7.70 5.72 4.44
N SER A 44 -8.47 6.44 3.65
CA SER A 44 -9.39 5.89 2.65
C SER A 44 -8.62 5.49 1.39
N THR A 45 -8.86 4.28 0.88
CA THR A 45 -8.14 3.73 -0.28
C THR A 45 -9.08 3.49 -1.44
N ILE A 46 -8.68 3.89 -2.64
CA ILE A 46 -9.52 3.82 -3.84
C ILE A 46 -8.71 3.22 -4.99
N CYS A 47 -9.08 2.01 -5.41
CA CYS A 47 -8.48 1.39 -6.59
C CYS A 47 -9.07 1.96 -7.88
N MET A 48 -8.20 2.56 -8.70
CA MET A 48 -8.50 3.09 -10.02
C MET A 48 -7.71 2.32 -11.08
N GLY A 49 -8.37 1.43 -11.82
CA GLY A 49 -7.71 0.62 -12.86
C GLY A 49 -7.13 -0.67 -12.28
N GLN A 50 -6.00 -0.63 -11.57
CA GLN A 50 -5.43 -1.82 -10.94
C GLN A 50 -4.77 -1.60 -9.59
N ALA A 51 -4.88 -2.60 -8.73
CA ALA A 51 -4.08 -2.76 -7.52
C ALA A 51 -3.56 -4.19 -7.49
N ALA A 52 -2.31 -4.40 -7.88
CA ALA A 52 -1.68 -5.71 -7.93
C ALA A 52 -0.49 -5.80 -6.96
N SER A 53 -0.23 -7.00 -6.42
CA SER A 53 0.90 -7.25 -5.51
C SER A 53 0.88 -6.27 -4.31
N MET A 54 1.97 -5.54 -4.05
CA MET A 54 1.99 -4.51 -3.00
C MET A 54 0.94 -3.40 -3.18
N GLY A 55 0.46 -3.14 -4.39
CA GLY A 55 -0.67 -2.24 -4.62
C GLY A 55 -1.98 -2.80 -4.05
N ALA A 56 -2.24 -4.10 -4.21
CA ALA A 56 -3.39 -4.78 -3.60
C ALA A 56 -3.26 -4.80 -2.07
N PHE A 57 -2.06 -5.05 -1.55
CA PHE A 57 -1.78 -5.02 -0.13
C PHE A 57 -2.13 -3.66 0.48
N LEU A 58 -1.63 -2.56 -0.10
CA LEU A 58 -1.92 -1.20 0.37
C LEU A 58 -3.40 -0.82 0.22
N LEU A 59 -4.08 -1.29 -0.84
CA LEU A 59 -5.53 -1.14 -0.97
C LEU A 59 -6.27 -1.78 0.22
N THR A 60 -5.84 -2.96 0.66
CA THR A 60 -6.49 -3.63 1.80
C THR A 60 -6.16 -3.00 3.15
N ALA A 61 -5.08 -2.21 3.23
CA ALA A 61 -4.58 -1.56 4.43
C ALA A 61 -5.28 -0.24 4.78
N GLY A 62 -6.17 0.26 3.92
CA GLY A 62 -7.01 1.41 4.25
C GLY A 62 -7.96 1.12 5.42
N ALA A 63 -8.46 2.18 6.05
CA ALA A 63 -9.36 2.09 7.20
C ALA A 63 -10.59 1.21 6.89
N LYS A 64 -11.02 0.42 7.87
CA LYS A 64 -12.14 -0.53 7.71
C LYS A 64 -13.41 0.21 7.30
N GLY A 65 -14.05 -0.22 6.21
CA GLY A 65 -15.23 0.44 5.64
C GLY A 65 -14.93 1.60 4.68
N LYS A 66 -13.66 2.02 4.57
CA LYS A 66 -13.18 3.10 3.68
C LYS A 66 -12.22 2.56 2.59
N ARG A 67 -12.54 1.38 2.05
CA ARG A 67 -11.74 0.71 1.00
C ARG A 67 -12.62 0.44 -0.21
N PHE A 68 -12.30 1.06 -1.33
CA PHE A 68 -13.17 1.12 -2.49
C PHE A 68 -12.45 0.70 -3.78
N CYS A 69 -13.22 0.20 -4.73
CA CYS A 69 -12.77 -0.06 -6.10
C CYS A 69 -13.78 0.56 -7.06
N LEU A 70 -13.29 1.15 -8.14
CA LEU A 70 -14.16 1.46 -9.28
C LEU A 70 -14.67 0.16 -9.94
N PRO A 71 -15.83 0.19 -10.64
CA PRO A 71 -16.49 -1.02 -11.15
C PRO A 71 -15.64 -1.90 -12.07
N ASN A 72 -14.69 -1.30 -12.80
CA ASN A 72 -13.83 -1.99 -13.75
C ASN A 72 -12.38 -2.18 -13.25
N SER A 73 -12.12 -1.88 -11.97
CA SER A 73 -10.80 -2.07 -11.39
C SER A 73 -10.48 -3.56 -11.19
N ARG A 74 -9.20 -3.93 -11.33
CA ARG A 74 -8.71 -5.29 -11.06
C ARG A 74 -7.84 -5.33 -9.80
N VAL A 75 -8.02 -6.36 -8.99
CA VAL A 75 -7.19 -6.63 -7.82
C VAL A 75 -6.49 -7.97 -8.00
N MET A 76 -5.19 -8.03 -7.73
CA MET A 76 -4.40 -9.27 -7.87
C MET A 76 -3.44 -9.41 -6.69
N ILE A 77 -3.45 -10.57 -6.04
CA ILE A 77 -2.48 -10.94 -5.01
C ILE A 77 -1.64 -12.12 -5.49
N HIS A 78 -0.37 -12.14 -5.11
CA HIS A 78 0.53 -13.27 -5.31
C HIS A 78 1.61 -13.25 -4.23
N GLN A 79 2.29 -14.38 -4.04
CA GLN A 79 3.41 -14.47 -3.10
C GLN A 79 4.59 -13.59 -3.54
N PRO A 80 5.43 -13.11 -2.61
CA PRO A 80 6.69 -12.43 -2.91
C PRO A 80 7.52 -13.10 -4.00
N LEU A 81 8.22 -12.28 -4.78
CA LEU A 81 9.23 -12.73 -5.75
C LEU A 81 10.57 -12.17 -5.33
N GLY A 82 11.60 -13.01 -5.37
CA GLY A 82 12.97 -12.64 -5.00
C GLY A 82 13.97 -13.57 -5.70
N GLY A 83 15.25 -13.25 -5.55
CA GLY A 83 16.35 -14.05 -6.07
C GLY A 83 17.55 -13.93 -5.17
N TYR A 84 18.38 -14.97 -5.17
CA TYR A 84 19.58 -15.09 -4.34
C TYR A 84 20.76 -15.44 -5.25
N GLN A 85 21.96 -14.95 -4.94
CA GLN A 85 23.18 -15.26 -5.68
C GLN A 85 24.38 -15.13 -4.73
N GLY A 86 25.23 -16.16 -4.66
CA GLY A 86 26.39 -16.16 -3.76
C GLY A 86 26.89 -17.57 -3.42
N GLN A 87 27.65 -17.69 -2.33
CA GLN A 87 28.05 -18.97 -1.75
C GLN A 87 26.84 -19.71 -1.17
N ALA A 88 26.98 -20.99 -0.85
CA ALA A 88 25.91 -21.76 -0.20
C ALA A 88 25.38 -21.06 1.06
N THR A 89 26.26 -20.43 1.86
CA THR A 89 25.92 -19.65 3.05
C THR A 89 25.16 -18.35 2.76
N ASP A 90 25.21 -17.83 1.53
CA ASP A 90 24.43 -16.66 1.10
C ASP A 90 23.06 -17.06 0.52
N ILE A 91 22.85 -18.36 0.25
CA ILE A 91 21.63 -18.92 -0.33
C ILE A 91 20.77 -19.63 0.74
N GLU A 92 21.38 -20.31 1.71
CA GLU A 92 20.72 -20.88 2.89
C GLU A 92 20.19 -19.80 3.86
#